data_AF-A0A426R5B6-F1
#
_entry.id   AF-A0A426R5B6-F1
#
_cell.length_a   1.000
_cell.length_b   1.000
_cell.length_c   1.000
_cell.angle_alpha   90.00
_cell.angle_beta   90.00
_cell.angle_gamma   90.00
#
_symmetry.space_group_name_H-M   'P 1'
#
loop_
_entity.id
_entity.type
_entity.pdbx_description
1 polymer ?
#
loop_
_entity_poly.entity_id
_entity_poly.type
_entity_poly.pdbx_seq_one_letter_code
_entity_poly.pdbx_strand_id
1 'polypeptide(L)'
;MLSAEELTHRIRERGLPEPVVALAILGGAAVHPALEYEVDSIHLDGDGPSFSVIEQSGRGDLVPLWTLSATVTVFSASDGTFLEWSAEDEEPWTIWPDFAAVVRHLLTNLYEASASEQHRQEIAALLLPERQAVGSLMPEQR
;
A
#
# COMPACT_ATOMS: atom_id res chain seq x y z
N MET A 1 -0.61 -20.37 -2.16
CA MET A 1 0.52 -19.42 -2.34
C MET A 1 0.34 -18.69 -3.66
N LEU A 2 0.41 -17.37 -3.62
CA LEU A 2 0.43 -16.49 -4.80
C LEU A 2 1.89 -16.30 -5.22
N SER A 3 2.21 -16.49 -6.49
CA SER A 3 3.55 -16.19 -7.01
C SER A 3 3.75 -14.68 -7.22
N ALA A 4 5.02 -14.25 -7.27
CA ALA A 4 5.37 -12.86 -7.59
C ALA A 4 4.83 -12.41 -8.96
N GLU A 5 4.82 -13.32 -9.94
CA GLU A 5 4.29 -13.07 -11.28
C GLU A 5 2.77 -12.88 -11.26
N GLU A 6 2.05 -13.72 -10.53
CA GLU A 6 0.60 -13.57 -10.36
C GLU A 6 0.25 -12.28 -9.61
N LEU A 7 0.99 -11.92 -8.56
CA LEU A 7 0.78 -10.67 -7.83
C LEU A 7 1.03 -9.45 -8.73
N THR A 8 2.13 -9.48 -9.49
CA THR A 8 2.47 -8.44 -10.47
C THR A 8 1.35 -8.27 -11.50
N HIS A 9 0.85 -9.37 -12.06
CA HIS A 9 -0.25 -9.34 -13.02
C HIS A 9 -1.49 -8.70 -12.42
N ARG A 10 -1.88 -9.14 -11.21
CA ARG A 10 -3.06 -8.61 -10.51
C ARG A 10 -2.95 -7.12 -10.23
N ILE A 11 -1.78 -6.61 -9.83
CA ILE A 11 -1.56 -5.18 -9.59
C ILE A 11 -1.68 -4.39 -10.91
N ARG A 12 -1.01 -4.87 -11.98
CA ARG A 12 -1.00 -4.19 -13.29
C ARG A 12 -2.37 -4.15 -13.96
N GLU A 13 -3.18 -5.21 -13.85
CA GLU A 13 -4.54 -5.24 -14.38
C GLU A 13 -5.44 -4.13 -13.80
N ARG A 14 -5.07 -3.56 -12.65
CA ARG A 14 -5.81 -2.48 -11.99
C ARG A 14 -5.33 -1.09 -12.35
N GLY A 15 -4.35 -0.99 -13.25
CA GLY A 15 -3.79 0.28 -13.69
C GLY A 15 -3.02 1.01 -12.59
N LEU A 16 -2.59 0.30 -11.54
CA LEU A 16 -1.73 0.88 -10.51
C LEU A 16 -0.33 1.15 -11.09
N PRO A 17 0.36 2.21 -10.62
CA PRO A 17 1.69 2.55 -11.10
C PRO A 17 2.70 1.40 -10.91
N GLU A 18 3.67 1.28 -11.82
CA GLU A 18 4.71 0.25 -11.72
C GLU A 18 5.50 0.26 -10.39
N PRO A 19 5.78 1.42 -9.75
CA PRO A 19 6.37 1.42 -8.41
C PRO A 19 5.56 0.65 -7.35
N VAL A 20 4.24 0.47 -7.51
CA VAL A 20 3.43 -0.35 -6.59
C VAL A 20 3.81 -1.82 -6.67
N VAL A 21 4.16 -2.32 -7.86
CA VAL A 21 4.69 -3.68 -8.02
C VAL A 21 6.02 -3.82 -7.27
N ALA A 22 6.90 -2.83 -7.40
CA ALA A 22 8.18 -2.84 -6.70
C ALA A 22 7.99 -2.79 -5.18
N LEU A 23 7.07 -1.98 -4.65
CA LEU A 23 6.72 -1.99 -3.22
C LEU A 23 6.21 -3.37 -2.78
N ALA A 24 5.29 -3.96 -3.55
CA ALA A 24 4.69 -5.24 -3.20
C ALA A 24 5.70 -6.38 -3.15
N ILE A 25 6.68 -6.41 -4.06
CA ILE A 25 7.60 -7.54 -4.22
C ILE A 25 8.92 -7.32 -3.47
N LEU A 26 9.42 -6.08 -3.43
CA LEU A 26 10.77 -5.75 -2.96
C LEU A 26 10.78 -4.83 -1.74
N GLY A 27 9.62 -4.28 -1.36
CA GLY A 27 9.47 -3.38 -0.22
C GLY A 27 9.85 -1.94 -0.53
N GLY A 28 9.68 -1.08 0.48
CA GLY A 28 9.87 0.37 0.41
C GLY A 28 11.28 0.77 -0.02
N ALA A 29 12.31 0.13 0.53
CA ALA A 29 13.71 0.45 0.26
C ALA A 29 14.09 0.32 -1.22
N ALA A 30 13.42 -0.56 -1.98
CA ALA A 30 13.65 -0.73 -3.41
C ALA A 30 13.10 0.43 -4.26
N VAL A 31 12.15 1.19 -3.72
CA VAL A 31 11.50 2.32 -4.41
C VAL A 31 12.05 3.65 -3.92
N HIS A 32 12.18 3.84 -2.62
CA HIS A 32 12.69 5.07 -2.03
C HIS A 32 13.28 4.83 -0.62
N PRO A 33 14.45 5.39 -0.27
CA PRO A 33 15.08 5.16 1.05
C PRO A 33 14.19 5.53 2.25
N ALA A 34 13.40 6.61 2.13
CA ALA A 34 12.48 7.02 3.19
C ALA A 34 11.33 6.03 3.45
N LEU A 35 11.15 5.00 2.61
CA LEU A 35 10.14 3.96 2.80
C LEU A 35 10.72 2.70 3.47
N GLU A 36 12.03 2.62 3.72
CA GLU A 36 12.71 1.39 4.20
C GLU A 36 12.07 0.78 5.45
N TYR A 37 11.63 1.60 6.39
CA TYR A 37 11.03 1.15 7.65
C TYR A 37 9.51 1.32 7.71
N GLU A 38 8.92 1.81 6.62
CA GLU A 38 7.52 2.23 6.59
C GLU A 38 6.68 1.29 5.75
N VAL A 39 7.29 0.73 4.69
CA VAL A 39 6.60 -0.14 3.74
C VAL A 39 7.38 -1.44 3.57
N ASP A 40 6.84 -2.52 4.10
CA ASP A 40 7.37 -3.86 3.91
C ASP A 40 6.74 -4.54 2.68
N SER A 41 7.52 -5.42 2.05
CA SER A 41 7.04 -6.26 0.95
C SER A 41 5.99 -7.27 1.40
N ILE A 42 5.25 -7.83 0.44
CA ILE A 42 4.35 -8.94 0.67
C ILE A 42 5.15 -10.24 0.84
N HIS A 43 4.92 -10.93 1.95
CA HIS A 43 5.51 -12.24 2.25
C HIS A 43 4.82 -13.34 1.43
N LEU A 44 5.35 -13.63 0.23
CA LEU A 44 4.74 -14.57 -0.74
C LEU A 44 4.76 -16.05 -0.32
N ASP A 45 5.58 -16.40 0.67
CA ASP A 45 5.69 -17.74 1.24
C ASP A 45 4.47 -18.14 2.08
N GLY A 46 3.57 -17.19 2.39
CA GLY A 46 2.34 -17.43 3.12
C GLY A 46 2.47 -17.27 4.63
N ASP A 47 3.70 -17.15 5.15
CA ASP A 47 3.98 -16.88 6.56
C ASP A 47 4.13 -15.36 6.75
N GLY A 48 3.01 -14.63 6.75
CA GLY A 48 3.01 -13.18 6.97
C GLY A 48 1.62 -12.55 7.05
N PRO A 49 1.53 -11.29 7.51
CA PRO A 49 0.25 -10.63 7.79
C PRO A 49 -0.63 -10.49 6.54
N SER A 50 -0.02 -10.34 5.36
CA SER A 50 -0.72 -10.15 4.09
C SER A 50 -1.64 -11.31 3.71
N PHE A 51 -1.19 -12.55 3.92
CA PHE A 51 -2.02 -13.72 3.63
C PHE A 51 -2.98 -14.03 4.77
N SER A 52 -2.59 -13.78 6.02
CA SER A 52 -3.50 -13.90 7.16
C SER A 52 -4.73 -13.01 7.01
N VAL A 53 -4.57 -11.75 6.59
CA VAL A 53 -5.70 -10.85 6.29
C VAL A 53 -6.61 -11.42 5.21
N ILE A 54 -6.04 -11.91 4.10
CA ILE A 54 -6.82 -12.46 2.98
C ILE A 54 -7.58 -13.71 3.43
N GLU A 55 -6.95 -14.62 4.17
CA GLU A 55 -7.58 -15.84 4.67
C GLU A 55 -8.70 -15.53 5.67
N GLN A 56 -8.45 -14.67 6.65
CA GLN A 56 -9.42 -14.30 7.68
C GLN A 56 -10.62 -13.55 7.11
N SER A 57 -10.39 -12.65 6.14
CA SER A 57 -11.47 -11.91 5.50
C SER A 57 -12.46 -12.81 4.76
N GLY A 58 -12.06 -14.02 4.36
CA GLY A 58 -12.81 -14.88 3.46
C GLY A 58 -12.97 -14.30 2.04
N ARG A 59 -12.23 -13.23 1.72
CA ARG A 59 -12.35 -12.48 0.46
C ARG A 59 -11.24 -12.83 -0.51
N GLY A 60 -11.56 -13.68 -1.49
CA GLY A 60 -10.65 -14.06 -2.57
C GLY A 60 -10.37 -12.95 -3.61
N ASP A 61 -11.10 -11.83 -3.53
CA ASP A 61 -10.96 -10.69 -4.43
C ASP A 61 -9.90 -9.67 -3.96
N LEU A 62 -9.33 -9.84 -2.76
CA LEU A 62 -8.32 -8.95 -2.23
C LEU A 62 -6.95 -9.18 -2.89
N VAL A 63 -6.28 -8.09 -3.21
CA VAL A 63 -4.91 -8.05 -3.74
C VAL A 63 -4.04 -7.27 -2.76
N PRO A 64 -3.08 -7.90 -2.08
CA PRO A 64 -2.23 -7.19 -1.13
C PRO A 64 -1.23 -6.30 -1.88
N LEU A 65 -1.02 -5.08 -1.41
CA LEU A 65 -0.12 -4.11 -2.04
C LEU A 65 1.17 -3.93 -1.25
N TRP A 66 1.07 -3.74 0.06
CA TRP A 66 2.22 -3.68 0.97
C TRP A 66 1.77 -3.79 2.42
N THR A 67 2.73 -3.96 3.31
CA THR A 67 2.52 -3.97 4.77
C THR A 67 3.03 -2.66 5.36
N LEU A 68 2.24 -2.02 6.23
CA LEU A 68 2.61 -0.84 7.01
C LEU A 68 2.67 -1.23 8.48
N SER A 69 3.87 -1.46 9.01
CA SER A 69 4.06 -1.91 10.41
C SER A 69 3.22 -3.15 10.76
N ALA A 70 2.02 -3.00 11.30
CA ALA A 70 1.11 -4.08 11.71
C ALA A 70 -0.10 -4.28 10.79
N THR A 71 -0.32 -3.42 9.80
CA THR A 71 -1.47 -3.47 8.90
C THR A 71 -1.05 -3.80 7.47
N VAL A 72 -1.99 -4.31 6.69
CA VAL A 72 -1.81 -4.63 5.28
C VAL A 72 -2.71 -3.71 4.48
N THR A 73 -2.12 -3.00 3.52
CA THR A 73 -2.89 -2.29 2.50
C THR A 73 -3.28 -3.29 1.41
N VAL A 74 -4.57 -3.46 1.18
CA VAL A 74 -5.12 -4.35 0.15
C VAL A 74 -6.01 -3.56 -0.82
N PHE A 75 -6.04 -3.97 -2.08
CA PHE A 75 -6.99 -3.51 -3.07
C PHE A 75 -8.11 -4.55 -3.25
N SER A 76 -9.35 -4.10 -3.23
CA SER A 76 -10.54 -4.91 -3.45
C SER A 76 -10.90 -4.94 -4.93
N ALA A 77 -10.72 -6.09 -5.57
CA ALA A 77 -11.01 -6.26 -7.00
C ALA A 77 -12.51 -6.20 -7.35
N SER A 78 -13.39 -6.41 -6.37
CA SER A 78 -14.84 -6.44 -6.57
C SER A 78 -15.48 -5.05 -6.66
N ASP A 79 -15.03 -4.11 -5.83
CA ASP A 79 -15.61 -2.76 -5.71
C ASP A 79 -14.62 -1.62 -6.01
N GLY A 80 -13.34 -1.94 -6.22
CA GLY A 80 -12.31 -0.97 -6.57
C GLY A 80 -11.79 -0.14 -5.39
N THR A 81 -12.17 -0.48 -4.15
CA THR A 81 -11.73 0.22 -2.95
C THR A 81 -10.35 -0.28 -2.47
N PHE A 82 -9.74 0.50 -1.58
CA PHE A 82 -8.53 0.12 -0.88
C PHE A 82 -8.83 0.01 0.61
N LEU A 83 -8.25 -0.97 1.28
CA LEU A 83 -8.49 -1.25 2.68
C LEU A 83 -7.17 -1.33 3.42
N GLU A 84 -7.17 -0.86 4.66
CA GLU A 84 -6.12 -1.14 5.62
C GLU A 84 -6.65 -2.10 6.67
N TRP A 85 -5.95 -3.22 6.86
CA TRP A 85 -6.45 -4.29 7.71
C TRP A 85 -5.30 -4.97 8.46
N SER A 86 -5.47 -5.11 9.76
CA SER A 86 -4.63 -5.97 10.61
C SER A 86 -5.17 -7.41 10.61
N ALA A 87 -4.28 -8.40 10.61
CA ALA A 87 -4.65 -9.81 10.77
C ALA A 87 -5.14 -10.15 12.19
N GLU A 88 -5.20 -9.18 13.10
CA GLU A 88 -5.74 -9.36 14.45
C GLU A 88 -7.20 -8.90 14.56
N ASP A 89 -7.72 -8.19 13.55
CA ASP A 89 -9.04 -7.55 13.59
C ASP A 89 -10.03 -8.20 12.62
N GLU A 90 -11.30 -8.22 13.00
CA GLU A 90 -12.38 -8.82 12.20
C GLU A 90 -12.81 -7.94 11.01
N GLU A 91 -12.51 -6.65 11.04
CA GLU A 91 -12.90 -5.67 10.02
C GLU A 91 -11.72 -4.74 9.66
N PRO A 92 -11.72 -4.17 8.43
CA PRO A 92 -10.73 -3.15 8.05
C PRO A 92 -10.79 -1.92 8.96
N TRP A 93 -9.63 -1.37 9.28
CA TRP A 93 -9.50 -0.11 10.02
C TRP A 93 -9.97 1.08 9.21
N THR A 94 -9.60 1.10 7.92
CA THR A 94 -9.86 2.19 7.01
C THR A 94 -10.24 1.66 5.64
N ILE A 95 -11.17 2.36 4.98
CA ILE A 95 -11.58 2.11 3.60
C ILE A 95 -11.39 3.40 2.81
N TRP A 96 -10.62 3.33 1.74
CA TRP A 96 -10.38 4.43 0.82
C TRP A 96 -11.07 4.20 -0.53
N PRO A 97 -11.70 5.24 -1.10
CA PRO A 97 -12.38 5.12 -2.38
C PRO A 97 -11.41 5.10 -3.58
N ASP A 98 -10.17 5.55 -3.39
CA ASP A 98 -9.18 5.65 -4.45
C ASP A 98 -7.74 5.53 -3.92
N PHE A 99 -6.81 5.28 -4.85
CA PHE A 99 -5.39 5.11 -4.54
C PHE A 99 -4.73 6.41 -4.06
N ALA A 100 -5.25 7.57 -4.46
CA ALA A 100 -4.69 8.85 -4.06
C ALA A 100 -4.86 9.10 -2.56
N ALA A 101 -5.96 8.64 -1.97
CA ALA A 101 -6.18 8.64 -0.54
C ALA A 101 -5.21 7.70 0.19
N VAL A 102 -4.95 6.49 -0.35
CA VAL A 102 -3.95 5.57 0.21
C VAL A 102 -2.55 6.22 0.24
N VAL A 103 -2.14 6.85 -0.86
CA VAL A 103 -0.83 7.53 -0.92
C VAL A 103 -0.78 8.70 0.05
N ARG A 104 -1.87 9.45 0.22
CA ARG A 104 -1.92 10.54 1.22
C ARG A 104 -1.76 10.03 2.65
N HIS A 105 -2.37 8.89 2.97
CA HIS A 105 -2.19 8.24 4.26
C HIS A 105 -0.72 7.86 4.47
N LEU A 106 -0.08 7.22 3.49
CA LEU A 106 1.35 6.91 3.52
C LEU A 106 2.22 8.17 3.73
N LEU A 107 1.95 9.24 2.98
CA LEU A 107 2.67 10.51 3.13
C LEU A 107 2.45 11.19 4.48
N THR A 108 1.29 10.94 5.12
CA THR A 108 1.00 11.38 6.48
C THR A 108 1.83 10.60 7.49
N ASN A 109 1.91 9.27 7.37
CA ASN A 109 2.76 8.44 8.24
C ASN A 109 4.23 8.84 8.12
N LEU A 110 4.72 9.09 6.90
CA LEU A 110 6.06 9.62 6.67
C LEU A 110 6.30 10.99 7.31
N TYR A 111 5.30 11.87 7.28
CA TYR A 111 5.40 13.16 7.96
C TYR A 111 5.51 12.98 9.48
N GLU A 112 4.70 12.09 10.06
CA GLU A 112 4.73 11.75 11.49
C GLU A 112 6.06 11.09 11.89
N ALA A 113 6.64 10.29 10.99
CA ALA A 113 7.98 9.71 11.11
C ALA A 113 9.12 10.72 10.85
N SER A 114 8.82 12.02 10.71
CA SER A 114 9.79 13.10 10.47
C SER A 114 10.56 12.98 9.14
N ALA A 115 10.01 12.30 8.14
CA ALA A 115 10.57 12.32 6.79
C ALA A 115 10.56 13.74 6.23
N SER A 116 11.63 14.09 5.50
CA SER A 116 11.74 15.41 4.87
C SER A 116 10.61 15.66 3.87
N GLU A 117 10.24 16.93 3.69
CA GLU A 117 9.27 17.29 2.66
C GLU A 117 9.72 16.85 1.26
N GLN A 118 11.03 16.95 0.98
CA GLN A 118 11.61 16.49 -0.28
C GLN A 118 11.32 15.00 -0.53
N HIS A 119 11.58 14.13 0.45
CA HIS A 119 11.31 12.70 0.30
C HIS A 119 9.81 12.44 0.05
N ARG A 120 8.93 13.16 0.75
CA ARG A 120 7.48 13.03 0.54
C ARG A 120 7.06 13.49 -0.86
N GLN A 121 7.67 14.55 -1.39
CA GLN A 121 7.45 15.01 -2.78
C GLN A 121 7.91 13.98 -3.81
N GLU A 122 9.10 13.41 -3.61
CA GLU A 122 9.67 12.38 -4.50
C GLU A 122 8.76 11.14 -4.53
N ILE A 123 8.30 10.66 -3.36
CA ILE A 123 7.39 9.53 -3.24
C ILE A 123 6.03 9.83 -3.87
N ALA A 124 5.47 11.03 -3.63
CA ALA A 124 4.20 11.43 -4.23
C ALA A 124 4.27 11.44 -5.77
N ALA A 125 5.38 11.91 -6.34
CA ALA A 125 5.61 11.93 -7.78
C ALA A 125 5.80 10.54 -8.39
N LEU A 126 6.30 9.57 -7.62
CA LEU A 126 6.42 8.17 -8.05
C LEU A 126 5.06 7.46 -8.09
N LEU A 127 4.19 7.75 -7.12
CA LEU A 127 2.94 7.01 -6.91
C LEU A 127 1.70 7.68 -7.49
N LEU A 128 1.72 8.99 -7.75
CA LEU A 128 0.56 9.72 -8.21
C LEU A 128 0.83 10.51 -9.50
N PRO A 129 -0.20 10.73 -10.34
CA PRO A 129 -0.13 11.73 -11.38
C PRO A 129 0.22 13.10 -10.79
N GLU A 130 1.00 13.90 -11.52
CA GLU A 130 1.54 15.20 -11.07
C GLU A 130 0.50 16.12 -10.41
N ARG A 131 -0.71 16.18 -10.98
CA ARG A 131 -1.81 17.01 -10.42
C ARG A 131 -2.32 16.55 -9.05
N GLN A 132 -2.22 15.25 -8.76
CA GLN A 132 -2.66 14.67 -7.48
C GLN A 132 -1.53 14.68 -6.45
N ALA A 133 -0.27 14.54 -6.88
CA ALA A 133 0.90 14.52 -6.01
C ALA A 133 0.96 15.76 -5.09
N VAL A 134 0.79 16.96 -5.64
CA VAL A 134 0.85 18.23 -4.87
C VAL A 134 -0.23 18.30 -3.78
N GLY A 135 -1.45 17.83 -4.08
CA GLY A 135 -2.58 17.86 -3.15
C GLY A 135 -2.48 16.87 -2.00
N SER A 136 -1.63 15.84 -2.12
CA SER A 136 -1.46 14.77 -1.13
C SER A 136 -0.31 15.01 -0.15
N LEU A 137 0.44 16.11 -0.28
CA LEU A 137 1.58 16.43 0.60
C LEU A 137 1.17 17.00 1.95
N MET A 138 -0.06 17.49 2.06
CA MET A 138 -0.61 17.95 3.33
C MET A 138 -1.14 16.75 4.11
N PRO A 139 -0.74 16.59 5.39
CA PRO A 139 -1.22 15.50 6.22
C PRO A 139 -2.74 15.54 6.38
N GLU A 140 -3.35 14.37 6.57
CA GLU A 140 -4.78 14.26 6.84
C GLU A 140 -5.15 15.02 8.13
N GLN A 141 -6.27 15.77 8.10
CA GLN A 141 -6.84 16.30 9.33
C GLN A 141 -7.57 15.16 10.03
N ARG A 142 -6.95 14.62 11.09
CA ARG A 142 -7.54 13.59 11.96
C ARG A 142 -8.44 14.23 13.03
#